data_AF-A0A959JUQ3-F1
#
_entry.id   AF-A0A959JUQ3-F1
#
_cell.length_a   1.000
_cell.length_b   1.000
_cell.length_c   1.000
_cell.angle_alpha   90.00
_cell.angle_beta   90.00
_cell.angle_gamma   90.00
#
_symmetry.space_group_name_H-M   'P 1'
#
loop_
_entity.id
_entity.type
_entity.pdbx_description
1 polymer ?
#
loop_
_entity_poly.entity_id
_entity_poly.type
_entity_poly.pdbx_seq_one_letter_code
_entity_poly.pdbx_strand_id
1 'polypeptide(L)'
;MNRRKAAGAEQTDNHRRLLSVTLILIAVVFASEAARDFFNNEVILDLLNLLRLTTAVLAIISLATTIFWKLRFIPKNERFYLLTTSDSFANQALNRSVKFSWALTIFFLAFGPGLINKFNPDLPLEFYINLTLFVTFAVCGFSFFILFGITDKMDPEYSGQ
;
A
#
# COMPACT_ATOMS: atom_id res chain seq x y z
N MET A 1 -21.76 -9.24 27.18
CA MET A 1 -21.40 -7.96 26.52
C MET A 1 -20.06 -7.99 25.76
N ASN A 2 -19.32 -9.12 25.72
CA ASN A 2 -17.94 -9.17 25.20
C ASN A 2 -17.79 -9.58 23.71
N ARG A 3 -18.77 -10.28 23.10
CA ARG A 3 -18.65 -10.75 21.70
C ARG A 3 -18.64 -9.64 20.64
N ARG A 4 -19.29 -8.49 20.90
CA ARG A 4 -19.30 -7.34 19.97
C ARG A 4 -17.97 -6.58 19.95
N LYS A 5 -17.21 -6.57 21.06
CA LYS A 5 -15.87 -5.95 21.10
C LYS A 5 -14.83 -6.82 20.40
N ALA A 6 -14.85 -8.14 20.63
CA ALA A 6 -13.99 -9.09 19.95
C ALA A 6 -14.21 -9.11 18.42
N ALA A 7 -15.48 -9.15 17.97
CA ALA A 7 -15.80 -9.12 16.54
C ALA A 7 -15.39 -7.81 15.84
N GLY A 8 -15.38 -6.68 16.55
CA GLY A 8 -14.91 -5.39 16.02
C GLY A 8 -13.39 -5.28 15.92
N ALA A 9 -12.65 -5.87 16.87
CA ALA A 9 -11.20 -5.94 16.83
C ALA A 9 -10.72 -6.83 15.66
N GLU A 10 -11.28 -8.04 15.55
CA GLU A 10 -10.96 -9.01 14.50
C GLU A 10 -11.29 -8.48 13.08
N GLN A 11 -12.38 -7.72 12.94
CA GLN A 11 -12.67 -7.01 11.68
C GLN A 11 -11.67 -5.89 11.37
N THR A 12 -11.18 -5.16 12.38
CA THR A 12 -10.22 -4.08 12.19
C THR A 12 -8.87 -4.60 11.71
N ASP A 13 -8.43 -5.76 12.20
CA ASP A 13 -7.16 -6.37 11.79
C ASP A 13 -7.23 -6.96 10.38
N ASN A 14 -8.37 -7.54 9.99
CA ASN A 14 -8.61 -7.99 8.62
C ASN A 14 -8.57 -6.84 7.60
N HIS A 15 -9.10 -5.66 7.94
CA HIS A 15 -9.01 -4.48 7.06
C HIS A 15 -7.58 -3.99 6.86
N ARG A 16 -6.78 -4.00 7.94
CA ARG A 16 -5.38 -3.56 7.91
C ARG A 16 -4.53 -4.50 7.06
N ARG A 17 -4.73 -5.81 7.21
CA ARG A 17 -4.10 -6.84 6.36
C ARG A 17 -4.50 -6.66 4.90
N LEU A 18 -5.79 -6.47 4.61
CA LEU A 18 -6.26 -6.25 3.23
C LEU A 18 -5.66 -4.98 2.60
N LEU A 19 -5.55 -3.90 3.37
CA LEU A 19 -4.88 -2.67 2.93
C LEU A 19 -3.40 -2.90 2.63
N SER A 20 -2.68 -3.63 3.49
CA SER A 20 -1.26 -3.94 3.27
C SER A 20 -1.05 -4.76 1.98
N VAL A 21 -1.89 -5.78 1.75
CA VAL A 21 -1.87 -6.59 0.53
C VAL A 21 -2.17 -5.72 -0.69
N THR A 22 -3.14 -4.82 -0.58
CA THR A 22 -3.49 -3.87 -1.66
C THR A 22 -2.29 -3.00 -2.05
N LEU A 23 -1.57 -2.45 -1.06
CA LEU A 23 -0.38 -1.62 -1.30
C LEU A 23 0.74 -2.43 -1.95
N ILE A 24 0.95 -3.69 -1.54
CA ILE A 24 1.94 -4.58 -2.16
C ILE A 24 1.56 -4.91 -3.61
N LEU A 25 0.29 -5.18 -3.89
CA LEU A 25 -0.19 -5.42 -5.27
C LEU A 25 0.05 -4.18 -6.16
N ILE A 26 -0.26 -2.99 -5.66
CA ILE A 26 0.04 -1.73 -6.36
C ILE A 26 1.54 -1.59 -6.61
N ALA A 27 2.38 -1.93 -5.64
CA ALA A 27 3.83 -1.91 -5.82
C ALA A 27 4.27 -2.84 -6.96
N VAL A 28 3.74 -4.06 -7.03
CA VAL A 28 4.06 -5.04 -8.08
C VAL A 28 3.65 -4.55 -9.48
N VAL A 29 2.54 -3.79 -9.60
CA VAL A 29 2.15 -3.15 -10.86
C VAL A 29 3.23 -2.19 -11.34
N PHE A 30 3.73 -1.31 -10.46
CA PHE A 30 4.79 -0.36 -10.81
C PHE A 30 6.14 -1.05 -11.06
N ALA A 31 6.45 -2.11 -10.32
CA ALA A 31 7.64 -2.92 -10.58
C ALA A 31 7.59 -3.57 -11.98
N SER A 32 6.41 -4.08 -12.37
CA SER A 32 6.20 -4.68 -13.68
C SER A 32 6.38 -3.65 -14.80
N GLU A 33 5.91 -2.42 -14.59
CA GLU A 33 6.11 -1.33 -15.57
C GLU A 33 7.58 -0.95 -15.70
N ALA A 34 8.28 -0.76 -14.58
CA ALA A 34 9.71 -0.45 -14.58
C ALA A 34 10.56 -1.59 -15.20
N ALA A 35 10.13 -2.85 -15.04
CA ALA A 35 10.82 -3.99 -15.61
C ALA A 35 10.76 -4.03 -17.14
N ARG A 36 9.71 -3.46 -17.76
CA ARG A 36 9.56 -3.47 -19.23
C ARG A 36 10.72 -2.78 -19.94
N ASP A 37 11.31 -1.76 -19.33
CA ASP A 37 12.44 -1.01 -19.89
C ASP A 37 13.72 -1.85 -20.02
N PHE A 38 13.77 -3.06 -19.43
CA PHE A 38 14.91 -3.98 -19.52
C PHE A 38 14.70 -5.16 -20.48
N PHE A 39 13.48 -5.35 -21.01
CA PHE A 39 13.16 -6.52 -21.84
C PHE A 39 12.64 -6.08 -23.22
N ASN A 40 13.30 -6.57 -24.27
CA ASN A 40 12.88 -6.35 -25.67
C ASN A 40 12.14 -7.55 -26.28
N ASN A 41 11.96 -8.63 -25.50
CA ASN A 41 11.32 -9.85 -25.98
C ASN A 41 9.79 -9.72 -25.85
N GLU A 42 9.06 -9.78 -26.96
CA GLU A 42 7.60 -9.64 -27.01
C GLU A 42 6.88 -10.62 -26.08
N VAL A 43 7.36 -11.88 -25.97
CA VAL A 43 6.76 -12.89 -25.08
C VAL A 43 6.90 -12.50 -23.61
N ILE A 44 8.04 -11.91 -23.22
CA ILE A 44 8.28 -11.44 -21.84
C ILE A 44 7.43 -10.19 -21.57
N LEU A 45 7.34 -9.28 -22.54
CA LEU A 45 6.53 -8.07 -22.43
C LEU A 45 5.03 -8.39 -22.28
N ASP A 46 4.53 -9.38 -23.02
CA ASP A 46 3.14 -9.84 -22.88
C ASP A 46 2.87 -10.47 -21.51
N LEU A 47 3.83 -11.24 -20.99
CA LEU A 47 3.73 -11.83 -19.66
C LEU A 47 3.74 -10.75 -18.56
N LEU A 48 4.59 -9.73 -18.69
CA LEU A 48 4.61 -8.57 -17.79
C LEU A 48 3.31 -7.76 -17.89
N ASN A 49 2.74 -7.59 -19.09
CA ASN A 49 1.45 -6.92 -19.28
C ASN A 49 0.31 -7.69 -18.61
N LEU A 50 0.28 -9.02 -18.75
CA LEU A 50 -0.71 -9.87 -18.11
C LEU A 50 -0.56 -9.84 -16.58
N LEU A 51 0.68 -9.91 -16.07
CA LEU A 51 0.97 -9.80 -14.64
C LEU A 51 0.51 -8.44 -14.09
N ARG A 52 0.85 -7.36 -14.79
CA ARG A 52 0.42 -6.00 -14.44
C ARG A 52 -1.10 -5.90 -14.38
N LEU A 53 -1.79 -6.40 -15.40
CA LEU A 53 -3.25 -6.32 -15.50
C LEU A 53 -3.94 -7.15 -14.42
N THR A 54 -3.54 -8.40 -14.24
CA THR A 54 -4.10 -9.30 -13.21
C THR A 54 -3.87 -8.73 -11.80
N THR A 55 -2.66 -8.23 -11.52
CA THR A 55 -2.31 -7.61 -10.25
C THR A 55 -3.10 -6.31 -10.01
N ALA A 56 -3.27 -5.48 -11.05
CA ALA A 56 -4.07 -4.26 -10.96
C ALA A 56 -5.54 -4.55 -10.66
N VAL A 57 -6.13 -5.56 -11.32
CA VAL A 57 -7.51 -6.00 -11.05
C VAL A 57 -7.65 -6.48 -9.60
N LEU A 58 -6.72 -7.30 -9.11
CA LEU A 58 -6.71 -7.75 -7.72
C LEU A 58 -6.57 -6.58 -6.74
N ALA A 59 -5.71 -5.61 -7.05
CA ALA A 59 -5.55 -4.40 -6.23
C ALA A 59 -6.85 -3.60 -6.15
N ILE A 60 -7.55 -3.40 -7.28
CA ILE A 60 -8.83 -2.68 -7.33
C ILE A 60 -9.90 -3.41 -6.52
N ILE A 61 -10.03 -4.73 -6.69
CA ILE A 61 -11.02 -5.54 -5.95
C ILE A 61 -10.73 -5.48 -4.44
N SER A 62 -9.46 -5.61 -4.06
CA SER A 62 -9.02 -5.53 -2.66
C SER A 62 -9.29 -4.14 -2.07
N LEU A 63 -8.96 -3.07 -2.80
CA LEU A 63 -9.23 -1.70 -2.37
C LEU A 63 -10.74 -1.45 -2.21
N ALA A 64 -11.54 -1.85 -3.21
CA ALA A 64 -13.00 -1.72 -3.18
C ALA A 64 -13.59 -2.48 -1.99
N THR A 65 -13.09 -3.67 -1.71
CA THR A 65 -13.49 -4.46 -0.53
C THR A 65 -13.14 -3.70 0.74
N THR A 66 -11.91 -3.20 0.87
CA THR A 66 -11.48 -2.41 2.05
C THR A 66 -12.39 -1.19 2.28
N ILE A 67 -12.69 -0.44 1.22
CA ILE A 67 -13.54 0.76 1.28
C ILE A 67 -14.97 0.38 1.62
N PHE A 68 -15.55 -0.62 0.94
CA PHE A 68 -16.91 -1.07 1.16
C PHE A 68 -17.14 -1.50 2.61
N TRP A 69 -16.25 -2.32 3.15
CA TRP A 69 -16.34 -2.76 4.53
C TRP A 69 -16.14 -1.57 5.48
N LYS A 70 -15.11 -0.73 5.30
CA LYS A 70 -14.91 0.45 6.15
C LYS A 70 -16.11 1.39 6.14
N LEU A 71 -16.73 1.63 4.99
CA LEU A 71 -17.95 2.44 4.91
C LEU A 71 -19.11 1.76 5.62
N ARG A 72 -19.33 0.46 5.42
CA ARG A 72 -20.47 -0.29 6.01
C ARG A 72 -20.52 -0.20 7.54
N PHE A 73 -19.38 -0.22 8.23
CA PHE A 73 -19.33 -0.27 9.70
C PHE A 73 -19.26 1.10 10.39
N ILE A 74 -18.98 2.19 9.66
CA ILE A 74 -19.01 3.52 10.27
C ILE A 74 -20.47 4.03 10.30
N PRO A 75 -21.05 4.31 11.49
CA PRO A 75 -22.39 4.88 11.60
C PRO A 75 -22.45 6.21 10.84
N LYS A 76 -23.53 6.42 10.08
CA LYS A 76 -23.69 7.56 9.13
C LYS A 76 -23.38 8.92 9.76
N ASN A 77 -23.59 9.06 11.07
CA ASN A 77 -23.47 10.29 11.84
C ASN A 77 -22.00 10.63 12.18
N GLU A 78 -21.10 9.63 12.21
CA GLU A 78 -19.67 9.80 12.52
C GLU A 78 -18.78 9.85 11.27
N ARG A 79 -19.32 9.45 10.10
CA ARG A 79 -18.57 9.50 8.82
C ARG A 79 -18.06 10.90 8.49
N PHE A 80 -18.86 11.93 8.80
CA PHE A 80 -18.47 13.32 8.57
C PHE A 80 -17.36 13.76 9.53
N TYR A 81 -17.46 13.41 10.82
CA TYR A 81 -16.51 13.80 11.87
C TYR A 81 -15.12 13.15 11.69
N LEU A 82 -15.07 11.87 11.33
CA LEU A 82 -13.80 11.15 11.09
C LEU A 82 -13.00 11.69 9.89
N LEU A 83 -13.68 12.22 8.87
CA LEU A 83 -13.08 12.72 7.63
C LEU A 83 -12.80 14.24 7.65
N THR A 84 -13.50 15.03 8.47
CA THR A 84 -13.39 16.51 8.44
C THR A 84 -12.69 17.10 9.65
N THR A 85 -12.60 16.40 10.79
CA THR A 85 -11.95 16.94 11.99
C THR A 85 -10.43 16.74 11.93
N SER A 86 -9.68 17.83 12.08
CA SER A 86 -8.20 17.89 12.02
C SER A 86 -7.49 16.97 13.03
N ASP A 87 -8.15 16.66 14.13
CA ASP A 87 -7.60 15.83 15.22
C ASP A 87 -7.89 14.33 15.07
N SER A 88 -8.59 13.90 14.02
CA SER A 88 -8.86 12.48 13.82
C SER A 88 -7.56 11.72 13.56
N PHE A 89 -7.38 10.56 14.22
CA PHE A 89 -6.21 9.69 13.99
C PHE A 89 -6.03 9.35 12.51
N ALA A 90 -7.14 9.19 11.78
CA ALA A 90 -7.14 8.95 10.34
C ALA A 90 -6.51 10.13 9.57
N ASN A 91 -6.85 11.37 9.89
CA ASN A 91 -6.33 12.57 9.22
C ASN A 91 -4.85 12.83 9.56
N GLN A 92 -4.44 12.61 10.81
CA GLN A 92 -3.04 12.70 11.21
C GLN A 92 -2.18 11.62 10.54
N ALA A 93 -2.67 10.38 10.47
CA ALA A 93 -2.00 9.29 9.77
C ALA A 93 -1.91 9.58 8.26
N LEU A 94 -2.98 10.11 7.64
CA LEU A 94 -2.99 10.50 6.23
C LEU A 94 -1.97 11.59 5.95
N ASN A 95 -1.94 12.66 6.75
CA ASN A 95 -0.98 13.77 6.58
C ASN A 95 0.47 13.32 6.79
N ARG A 96 0.75 12.43 7.76
CA ARG A 96 2.10 11.87 7.94
C ARG A 96 2.49 10.98 6.76
N SER A 97 1.59 10.12 6.30
CA SER A 97 1.81 9.25 5.14
C SER A 97 2.02 10.06 3.85
N VAL A 98 1.27 11.14 3.64
CA VAL A 98 1.47 12.05 2.50
C VAL A 98 2.85 12.70 2.57
N LYS A 99 3.21 13.31 3.71
CA LYS A 99 4.54 13.94 3.87
C LYS A 99 5.68 12.95 3.65
N PHE A 100 5.57 11.74 4.21
CA PHE A 100 6.57 10.69 4.04
C PHE A 100 6.65 10.19 2.60
N SER A 101 5.50 9.98 1.94
CA SER A 101 5.43 9.60 0.53
C SER A 101 6.09 10.65 -0.37
N TRP A 102 5.82 11.93 -0.15
CA TRP A 102 6.47 13.02 -0.89
C TRP A 102 7.98 13.09 -0.62
N ALA A 103 8.41 12.94 0.63
CA ALA A 103 9.84 12.94 0.97
C ALA A 103 10.58 11.77 0.30
N LEU A 104 10.00 10.57 0.32
CA LEU A 104 10.57 9.39 -0.32
C LEU A 104 10.58 9.55 -1.86
N THR A 105 9.53 10.11 -2.42
CA THR A 105 9.42 10.38 -3.86
C THR A 105 10.48 11.38 -4.32
N ILE A 106 10.65 12.48 -3.59
CA ILE A 106 11.67 13.49 -3.87
C ILE A 106 13.07 12.89 -3.71
N PHE A 107 13.31 12.08 -2.68
CA PHE A 107 14.60 11.42 -2.47
C PHE A 107 14.94 10.51 -3.66
N PHE A 108 14.04 9.62 -4.07
CA PHE A 108 14.30 8.71 -5.18
C PHE A 108 14.40 9.43 -6.54
N LEU A 109 13.63 10.49 -6.78
CA LEU A 109 13.78 11.27 -8.01
C LEU A 109 15.08 12.08 -8.04
N ALA A 110 15.55 12.59 -6.89
CA ALA A 110 16.79 13.35 -6.81
C ALA A 110 18.04 12.47 -6.89
N PHE A 111 18.03 11.30 -6.25
CA PHE A 111 19.20 10.43 -6.13
C PHE A 111 19.16 9.19 -7.03
N GLY A 112 17.97 8.73 -7.45
CA GLY A 112 17.76 7.55 -8.28
C GLY A 112 18.50 7.62 -9.61
N PRO A 113 18.38 8.71 -10.39
CA PRO A 113 19.16 8.87 -11.63
C PRO A 113 20.67 8.77 -11.38
N GLY A 114 21.19 9.35 -10.30
CA GLY A 114 22.62 9.29 -9.97
C GLY A 114 23.12 7.89 -9.58
N LEU A 115 22.25 7.03 -9.05
CA LEU A 115 22.56 5.65 -8.68
C LEU A 115 22.46 4.69 -9.87
N ILE A 116 21.49 4.88 -10.75
CA ILE A 116 21.14 3.91 -11.80
C ILE A 116 21.71 4.30 -13.17
N ASN A 117 21.86 5.60 -13.49
CA ASN A 117 22.49 6.03 -14.75
C ASN A 117 23.93 5.54 -14.88
N LYS A 118 24.59 5.16 -13.78
CA LYS A 118 25.91 4.52 -13.82
C LYS A 118 25.90 3.15 -14.51
N PHE A 119 24.76 2.46 -14.50
CA PHE A 119 24.59 1.11 -15.04
C PHE A 119 23.82 1.10 -16.35
N ASN A 120 22.84 2.00 -16.52
CA ASN A 120 22.10 2.20 -17.77
C ASN A 120 21.75 3.67 -17.95
N PRO A 121 22.53 4.44 -18.75
CA PRO A 121 22.36 5.88 -18.89
C PRO A 121 21.16 6.31 -19.75
N ASP A 122 20.57 5.39 -20.51
CA ASP A 122 19.51 5.68 -21.49
C ASP A 122 18.09 5.37 -20.96
N LEU A 123 17.94 5.17 -19.65
CA LEU A 123 16.61 4.87 -19.08
C LEU A 123 15.70 6.10 -19.09
N PRO A 124 14.42 5.95 -19.52
CA PRO A 124 13.48 7.06 -19.57
C PRO A 124 13.10 7.55 -18.16
N LEU A 125 12.62 8.80 -18.04
CA LEU A 125 12.14 9.34 -16.75
C LEU A 125 11.02 8.49 -16.14
N GLU A 126 10.19 7.88 -16.99
CA GLU A 126 9.07 7.01 -16.61
C GLU A 126 9.55 5.81 -15.77
N PHE A 127 10.71 5.23 -16.11
CA PHE A 127 11.35 4.19 -15.33
C PHE A 127 11.55 4.61 -13.87
N TYR A 128 12.13 5.79 -13.67
CA TYR A 128 12.46 6.33 -12.34
C TYR A 128 11.20 6.61 -11.52
N ILE A 129 10.15 7.12 -12.16
CA ILE A 129 8.86 7.33 -11.50
C ILE A 129 8.27 5.99 -11.05
N ASN A 130 8.22 5.00 -11.94
CA ASN A 130 7.67 3.67 -11.63
C ASN A 130 8.48 2.97 -10.53
N LEU A 131 9.80 3.03 -10.58
CA LEU A 131 10.67 2.46 -9.55
C LEU A 131 10.45 3.14 -8.18
N THR A 132 10.33 4.47 -8.17
CA THR A 132 10.05 5.25 -6.96
C THR A 132 8.72 4.87 -6.34
N LEU A 133 7.67 4.78 -7.15
CA LEU A 133 6.34 4.38 -6.71
C LEU A 133 6.35 2.94 -6.19
N PHE A 134 7.02 2.01 -6.89
CA PHE A 134 7.22 0.65 -6.42
C PHE A 134 7.84 0.62 -5.02
N VAL A 135 8.98 1.28 -4.80
CA VAL A 135 9.65 1.27 -3.49
C VAL A 135 8.75 1.90 -2.42
N THR A 136 8.09 3.01 -2.74
CA THR A 136 7.20 3.70 -1.79
C THR A 136 6.04 2.81 -1.36
N PHE A 137 5.35 2.19 -2.30
CA PHE A 137 4.22 1.31 -2.00
C PHE A 137 4.65 -0.01 -1.36
N ALA A 138 5.80 -0.56 -1.74
CA ALA A 138 6.36 -1.75 -1.12
C ALA A 138 6.74 -1.48 0.35
N VAL A 139 7.50 -0.42 0.63
CA VAL A 139 7.89 -0.05 2.00
C VAL A 139 6.67 0.25 2.85
N CYS A 140 5.69 0.98 2.32
CA CYS A 140 4.42 1.22 3.01
C CYS A 140 3.69 -0.11 3.28
N GLY A 141 3.49 -0.94 2.27
CA GLY A 141 2.80 -2.22 2.38
C GLY A 141 3.45 -3.16 3.40
N PHE A 142 4.77 -3.33 3.34
CA PHE A 142 5.54 -4.14 4.29
C PHE A 142 5.53 -3.56 5.70
N SER A 143 5.63 -2.23 5.86
CA SER A 143 5.56 -1.60 7.18
C SER A 143 4.21 -1.85 7.83
N PHE A 144 3.10 -1.72 7.08
CA PHE A 144 1.78 -2.10 7.57
C PHE A 144 1.76 -3.59 7.93
N PHE A 145 2.23 -4.47 7.04
CA PHE A 145 2.24 -5.92 7.29
C PHE A 145 3.03 -6.31 8.56
N ILE A 146 4.24 -5.76 8.75
CA ILE A 146 5.12 -6.05 9.89
C ILE A 146 4.56 -5.46 11.18
N LEU A 147 4.15 -4.19 11.19
CA LEU A 147 3.65 -3.53 12.39
C LEU A 147 2.44 -4.29 12.94
N PHE A 148 1.52 -4.74 12.09
CA PHE A 148 0.33 -5.47 12.55
C PHE A 148 0.60 -6.95 12.84
N GLY A 149 1.54 -7.59 12.14
CA GLY A 149 1.99 -8.94 12.50
C GLY A 149 2.72 -9.02 13.84
N ILE A 150 3.29 -7.91 14.30
CA ILE A 150 3.91 -7.78 15.63
C ILE A 150 2.86 -7.46 16.70
N THR A 151 1.87 -6.59 16.41
CA THR A 151 0.78 -6.28 17.36
C THR A 151 -0.01 -7.54 17.74
N ASP A 152 -0.30 -8.42 16.78
CA ASP A 152 -0.96 -9.72 17.04
C ASP A 152 -0.14 -10.65 17.97
N LYS A 153 1.18 -10.47 18.06
CA LYS A 153 2.07 -11.29 18.90
C LYS A 153 2.30 -10.69 20.29
N MET A 154 1.99 -9.42 20.50
CA MET A 154 2.20 -8.72 21.77
C MET A 154 0.96 -8.71 22.69
N ASP A 155 -0.16 -9.30 22.26
CA ASP A 155 -1.35 -9.51 23.11
C ASP A 155 -1.51 -10.99 23.58
N PRO A 156 -0.55 -11.61 24.31
CA PRO A 156 -0.80 -12.90 24.96
C PRO A 156 -1.71 -12.76 26.21
N GLU A 157 -2.01 -11.55 26.69
CA GLU A 157 -2.82 -11.35 27.92
C GLU A 157 -4.34 -11.50 27.72
N TYR A 158 -4.84 -11.62 26.48
CA TYR A 158 -6.29 -11.77 26.22
C TYR A 158 -6.72 -13.14 25.66
N SER A 159 -5.81 -14.11 25.52
CA SER A 159 -6.16 -15.48 25.09
C SER A 159 -6.44 -16.45 26.25
N GLY A 160 -6.50 -15.96 27.48
CA GLY A 160 -6.64 -16.79 28.67
C GLY A 160 -7.48 -16.18 29.79
N GLN A 161 -8.71 -15.77 29.52
CA GLN A 161 -9.84 -15.76 30.49
C GLN A 161 -11.19 -15.93 29.77
#